data_AF-A0A521A903-F1
#
_entry.id   AF-A0A521A903-F1
#
_cell.length_a   1.000
_cell.length_b   1.000
_cell.length_c   1.000
_cell.angle_alpha   90.00
_cell.angle_beta   90.00
_cell.angle_gamma   90.00
#
_symmetry.space_group_name_H-M   'P 1'
#
loop_
_entity.id
_entity.type
_entity.pdbx_description
1 polymer ?
#
loop_
_entity_poly.entity_id
_entity_poly.type
_entity_poly.pdbx_seq_one_letter_code
_entity_poly.pdbx_strand_id
1 'polypeptide(L)'
;MNCVFHKDFKSYKAQLDAIIENFSQSGDQLGKGERNVIKLFDLDEKKINVKSFKIPNLVNKIMYRFFRKGKAQRSFEFANKISEMGIGTPQPIAYYEFPQALFFRRSYYISEHLDYDLTFRQLTHDLNYPDHEVILRAFTRFTYKLHELNINFLDHSPGNTLIKKSNNTYEFFLVDLNRMEFEPMPLEKRIRNFERLTIHKSMIETMSDEYAKCSGENFDTIFNLMWTSTQKFQDIFHRKKRIKKRLKFWK
;
A
#
# COMPACT_ATOMS: atom_id res chain seq x y z
N MET A 1 -22.92 13.88 -3.77
CA MET A 1 -22.07 12.75 -3.33
C MET A 1 -21.83 11.88 -4.55
N ASN A 2 -20.59 11.44 -4.81
CA ASN A 2 -20.28 10.46 -5.83
C ASN A 2 -19.87 9.16 -5.13
N CYS A 3 -20.54 8.05 -5.45
CA CYS A 3 -20.23 6.75 -4.87
C CYS A 3 -20.34 5.66 -5.94
N VAL A 4 -19.44 4.69 -5.88
CA VAL A 4 -19.46 3.50 -6.75
C VAL A 4 -19.23 2.28 -5.88
N PHE A 5 -19.99 1.22 -6.16
CA PHE A 5 -19.96 -0.04 -5.45
C PHE A 5 -19.45 -1.13 -6.38
N HIS A 6 -18.72 -2.08 -5.82
CA HIS A 6 -18.46 -3.35 -6.47
C HIS A 6 -19.81 -4.06 -6.73
N LYS A 7 -19.88 -4.81 -7.83
CA LYS A 7 -21.14 -5.42 -8.30
C LYS A 7 -21.82 -6.27 -7.23
N ASP A 8 -21.04 -7.00 -6.45
CA ASP A 8 -21.52 -7.94 -5.43
C ASP A 8 -21.98 -7.24 -4.15
N PHE A 9 -21.78 -5.91 -4.04
CA PHE A 9 -22.11 -5.13 -2.84
C PHE A 9 -23.15 -4.04 -3.06
N LYS A 10 -23.83 -4.03 -4.22
CA LYS A 10 -24.87 -3.02 -4.51
C LYS A 10 -26.06 -3.11 -3.56
N SER A 11 -26.42 -4.30 -3.08
CA SER A 11 -27.49 -4.53 -2.10
C SER A 11 -27.20 -3.88 -0.74
N TYR A 12 -25.92 -3.72 -0.39
CA TYR A 12 -25.47 -3.15 0.88
C TYR A 12 -25.47 -1.62 0.93
N LYS A 13 -25.95 -0.95 -0.13
CA LYS A 13 -25.88 0.52 -0.25
C LYS A 13 -26.40 1.25 0.98
N ALA A 14 -27.58 0.89 1.49
CA ALA A 14 -28.20 1.60 2.62
C ALA A 14 -27.35 1.49 3.90
N GLN A 15 -26.82 0.30 4.19
CA GLN A 15 -25.95 0.08 5.35
C GLN A 15 -24.61 0.80 5.19
N LEU A 16 -24.01 0.77 4.00
CA LEU A 16 -22.75 1.46 3.72
C LEU A 16 -22.91 2.99 3.81
N ASP A 17 -24.02 3.55 3.33
CA ASP A 17 -24.32 4.97 3.48
C ASP A 17 -24.39 5.36 4.97
N ALA A 18 -25.10 4.57 5.80
CA ALA A 18 -25.18 4.78 7.24
C ALA A 18 -23.81 4.68 7.95
N ILE A 19 -22.96 3.74 7.54
CA ILE A 19 -21.58 3.62 8.04
C ILE A 19 -20.76 4.88 7.72
N ILE A 20 -20.86 5.39 6.49
CA ILE A 20 -20.12 6.59 6.06
C ILE A 20 -20.60 7.85 6.79
N GLU A 21 -21.91 8.00 6.99
CA GLU A 21 -22.50 9.12 7.74
C GLU A 21 -22.04 9.13 9.19
N ASN A 22 -21.95 7.95 9.82
CA ASN A 22 -21.57 7.80 11.23
C ASN A 22 -20.07 7.63 11.47
N PHE A 23 -19.23 7.64 10.42
CA PHE A 23 -17.80 7.31 10.50
C PHE A 23 -17.02 8.07 11.59
N SER A 24 -17.37 9.33 11.89
CA SER A 24 -16.68 10.10 12.94
C SER A 24 -16.98 9.60 14.36
N GLN A 25 -18.14 8.97 14.58
CA GLN A 25 -18.67 8.61 15.90
C GLN A 25 -18.60 7.11 16.19
N SER A 26 -18.58 6.26 15.16
CA SER A 26 -18.60 4.80 15.29
C SER A 26 -17.38 4.13 14.64
N GLY A 27 -17.28 2.80 14.82
CA GLY A 27 -16.24 1.94 14.28
C GLY A 27 -14.94 1.93 15.09
N ASP A 28 -14.23 0.80 15.03
CA ASP A 28 -13.00 0.60 15.80
C ASP A 28 -11.79 1.06 15.01
N GLN A 29 -11.02 1.99 15.57
CA GLN A 29 -9.86 2.53 14.86
C GLN A 29 -8.74 1.51 14.74
N LEU A 30 -8.33 1.23 13.51
CA LEU A 30 -7.18 0.38 13.21
C LEU A 30 -5.92 1.26 13.10
N GLY A 31 -4.98 1.06 14.03
CA GLY A 31 -3.69 1.75 14.05
C GLY A 31 -3.72 3.19 14.60
N LYS A 32 -2.57 3.87 14.55
CA LYS A 32 -2.33 5.18 15.19
C LYS A 32 -2.22 6.35 14.17
N GLY A 33 -2.79 6.20 12.99
CA GLY A 33 -2.61 7.15 11.88
C GLY A 33 -3.36 8.49 12.07
N GLU A 34 -2.64 9.60 12.21
CA GLU A 34 -3.25 10.95 12.30
C GLU A 34 -3.78 11.51 10.97
N ARG A 35 -3.28 10.99 9.83
CA ARG A 35 -3.55 11.57 8.49
C ARG A 35 -4.60 10.81 7.69
N ASN A 36 -4.53 9.48 7.68
CA ASN A 36 -5.56 8.63 7.12
C ASN A 36 -6.08 7.80 8.29
N VAL A 37 -7.38 7.84 8.51
CA VAL A 37 -8.03 7.08 9.58
C VAL A 37 -8.62 5.84 8.93
N ILE A 38 -8.29 4.66 9.47
CA ILE A 38 -8.92 3.40 9.09
C ILE A 38 -9.74 2.95 10.28
N LYS A 39 -11.00 2.59 10.04
CA LYS A 39 -11.89 2.03 11.06
C LYS A 39 -12.51 0.73 10.58
N LEU A 40 -12.76 -0.18 11.51
CA LEU A 40 -13.49 -1.42 11.30
C LEU A 40 -14.97 -1.23 11.58
N PHE A 41 -15.80 -1.86 10.76
CA PHE A 41 -17.25 -1.93 10.91
C PHE A 41 -17.72 -3.34 10.58
N ASP A 42 -18.85 -3.73 11.17
CA ASP A 42 -19.58 -4.93 10.76
C ASP A 42 -20.56 -4.55 9.63
N LEU A 43 -20.65 -5.42 8.63
CA LEU A 43 -21.59 -5.36 7.52
C LEU A 43 -22.22 -6.76 7.39
N ASP A 44 -23.34 -6.94 8.07
CA ASP A 44 -23.92 -8.26 8.37
C ASP A 44 -22.87 -9.19 9.00
N GLU A 45 -22.60 -10.35 8.37
CA GLU A 45 -21.63 -11.34 8.85
C GLU A 45 -20.17 -11.01 8.45
N LYS A 46 -19.93 -9.89 7.77
CA LYS A 46 -18.61 -9.48 7.28
C LYS A 46 -18.04 -8.35 8.11
N LYS A 47 -16.72 -8.37 8.33
CA LYS A 47 -15.98 -7.20 8.79
C LYS A 47 -15.45 -6.41 7.60
N ILE A 48 -15.53 -5.09 7.66
CA ILE A 48 -15.06 -4.19 6.60
C ILE A 48 -14.10 -3.13 7.15
N ASN A 49 -13.16 -2.71 6.30
CA ASN A 49 -12.29 -1.56 6.55
C ASN A 49 -12.84 -0.34 5.83
N VAL A 50 -13.05 0.76 6.56
CA VAL A 50 -13.34 2.08 5.98
C VAL A 50 -12.13 2.98 6.18
N LYS A 51 -11.46 3.31 5.07
CA LYS A 51 -10.31 4.22 5.04
C LYS A 51 -10.74 5.62 4.61
N SER A 52 -10.63 6.57 5.54
CA SER A 52 -10.83 7.99 5.27
C SER A 52 -9.53 8.67 4.84
N PHE A 53 -9.57 9.41 3.74
CA PHE A 53 -8.43 10.17 3.24
C PHE A 53 -8.58 11.66 3.55
N LYS A 54 -7.57 12.25 4.21
CA LYS A 54 -7.50 13.69 4.42
C LYS A 54 -7.16 14.44 3.13
N ILE A 55 -7.76 15.62 2.98
CA ILE A 55 -7.53 16.54 1.85
C ILE A 55 -6.08 17.02 1.85
N PRO A 56 -5.39 17.06 0.70
CA PRO A 56 -4.10 17.74 0.58
C PRO A 56 -4.21 19.24 0.93
N ASN A 57 -3.20 19.80 1.60
CA ASN A 57 -3.10 21.25 1.88
C ASN A 57 -3.27 22.09 0.59
N LEU A 58 -3.77 23.33 0.71
CA LEU A 58 -4.15 24.22 -0.40
C LEU A 58 -3.11 24.34 -1.54
N VAL A 59 -1.81 24.27 -1.20
CA VAL A 59 -0.70 24.34 -2.17
C VAL A 59 -0.59 23.07 -3.04
N ASN A 60 -0.93 21.89 -2.51
CA ASN A 60 -1.09 20.68 -3.30
C ASN A 60 -2.41 20.65 -4.09
N LYS A 61 -3.35 21.56 -3.81
CA LYS A 61 -4.67 21.55 -4.44
C LYS A 61 -4.57 21.89 -5.93
N ILE A 62 -3.67 22.79 -6.35
CA ILE A 62 -3.57 23.23 -7.75
C ILE A 62 -3.04 22.10 -8.66
N MET A 63 -1.98 21.40 -8.24
CA MET A 63 -1.38 20.31 -9.02
C MET A 63 -2.26 19.02 -9.03
N TYR A 64 -3.11 18.83 -8.02
CA TYR A 64 -4.01 17.68 -7.92
C TYR A 64 -5.41 17.92 -8.50
N ARG A 65 -5.87 19.17 -8.69
CA ARG A 65 -7.28 19.48 -9.01
C ARG A 65 -7.68 19.26 -10.48
N PHE A 66 -6.74 19.20 -11.43
CA PHE A 66 -7.10 19.21 -12.85
C PHE A 66 -6.88 17.91 -13.63
N PHE A 67 -6.14 16.91 -13.12
CA PHE A 67 -5.83 15.70 -13.93
C PHE A 67 -5.90 14.34 -13.22
N ARG A 68 -6.06 14.26 -11.90
CA ARG A 68 -6.01 12.98 -11.18
C ARG A 68 -7.28 12.71 -10.38
N LYS A 69 -7.83 11.49 -10.55
CA LYS A 69 -8.90 10.91 -9.72
C LYS A 69 -8.53 10.97 -8.23
N GLY A 70 -9.54 11.06 -7.37
CA GLY A 70 -9.32 11.14 -5.92
C GLY A 70 -8.71 9.86 -5.35
N LYS A 71 -8.17 9.94 -4.13
CA LYS A 71 -7.47 8.80 -3.51
C LYS A 71 -8.39 7.60 -3.29
N ALA A 72 -9.62 7.85 -2.82
CA ALA A 72 -10.59 6.80 -2.60
C ALA A 72 -10.99 6.10 -3.90
N GLN A 73 -11.31 6.89 -4.94
CA GLN A 73 -11.59 6.36 -6.27
C GLN A 73 -10.41 5.53 -6.81
N ARG A 74 -9.19 6.05 -6.74
CA ARG A 74 -7.99 5.31 -7.20
C ARG A 74 -7.75 4.03 -6.41
N SER A 75 -7.93 4.04 -5.08
CA SER A 75 -7.84 2.82 -4.28
C SER A 75 -8.82 1.75 -4.76
N PHE A 76 -10.07 2.13 -5.00
CA PHE A 76 -11.10 1.20 -5.47
C PHE A 76 -10.80 0.68 -6.89
N GLU A 77 -10.51 1.56 -7.84
CA GLU A 77 -10.22 1.16 -9.22
C GLU A 77 -8.97 0.29 -9.32
N PHE A 78 -7.92 0.62 -8.58
CA PHE A 78 -6.69 -0.18 -8.58
C PHE A 78 -6.88 -1.52 -7.87
N ALA A 79 -7.65 -1.58 -6.78
CA ALA A 79 -7.99 -2.85 -6.12
C ALA A 79 -8.69 -3.82 -7.09
N ASN A 80 -9.71 -3.33 -7.81
CA ASN A 80 -10.40 -4.13 -8.83
C ASN A 80 -9.43 -4.59 -9.92
N LYS A 81 -8.66 -3.65 -10.48
CA LYS A 81 -7.73 -3.94 -11.57
C LYS A 81 -6.66 -4.97 -11.21
N ILE A 82 -6.03 -4.85 -10.04
CA ILE A 82 -4.98 -5.81 -9.63
C ILE A 82 -5.58 -7.16 -9.24
N SER A 83 -6.79 -7.18 -8.68
CA SER A 83 -7.53 -8.42 -8.39
C SER A 83 -7.84 -9.19 -9.67
N GLU A 84 -8.33 -8.51 -10.72
CA GLU A 84 -8.54 -9.08 -12.06
C GLU A 84 -7.24 -9.63 -12.69
N MET A 85 -6.09 -9.07 -12.33
CA MET A 85 -4.76 -9.53 -12.75
C MET A 85 -4.19 -10.65 -11.86
N GLY A 86 -4.96 -11.17 -10.90
CA GLY A 86 -4.53 -12.24 -9.99
C GLY A 86 -3.48 -11.81 -8.97
N ILE A 87 -3.50 -10.54 -8.57
CA ILE A 87 -2.70 -10.00 -7.46
C ILE A 87 -3.60 -9.82 -6.24
N GLY A 88 -3.17 -10.39 -5.11
CA GLY A 88 -3.92 -10.33 -3.88
C GLY A 88 -4.12 -8.90 -3.37
N THR A 89 -5.34 -8.58 -2.98
CA THR A 89 -5.71 -7.38 -2.23
C THR A 89 -7.05 -7.63 -1.54
N PRO A 90 -7.36 -6.99 -0.40
CA PRO A 90 -8.68 -7.13 0.22
C PRO A 90 -9.80 -6.72 -0.75
N GLN A 91 -10.89 -7.49 -0.78
CA GLN A 91 -12.00 -7.31 -1.72
C GLN A 91 -12.51 -5.86 -1.67
N PRO A 92 -12.43 -5.07 -2.76
CA PRO A 92 -12.97 -3.73 -2.78
C PRO A 92 -14.51 -3.78 -2.71
N ILE A 93 -15.09 -2.93 -1.85
CA ILE A 93 -16.54 -2.84 -1.66
C ILE A 93 -17.08 -1.60 -2.34
N ALA A 94 -16.52 -0.42 -2.02
CA ALA A 94 -17.01 0.84 -2.56
C ALA A 94 -15.99 1.98 -2.39
N TYR A 95 -16.27 3.10 -3.06
CA TYR A 95 -15.72 4.39 -2.67
C TYR A 95 -16.81 5.46 -2.58
N TYR A 96 -16.56 6.47 -1.74
CA TYR A 96 -17.38 7.66 -1.58
C TYR A 96 -16.54 8.92 -1.74
N GLU A 97 -17.04 9.90 -2.49
CA GLU A 97 -16.47 11.25 -2.59
C GLU A 97 -17.55 12.32 -2.39
N PHE A 98 -17.31 13.22 -1.44
CA PHE A 98 -18.22 14.32 -1.15
C PHE A 98 -17.74 15.61 -1.84
N PRO A 99 -18.58 16.24 -2.70
CA PRO A 99 -18.23 17.50 -3.34
C PRO A 99 -18.15 18.64 -2.32
N GLN A 100 -17.49 19.73 -2.72
CA GLN A 100 -16.96 20.79 -1.84
C GLN A 100 -18.00 21.77 -1.27
N ALA A 101 -19.30 21.45 -1.27
CA ALA A 101 -20.32 22.39 -0.80
C ALA A 101 -20.39 22.39 0.75
N LEU A 102 -19.93 23.50 1.34
CA LEU A 102 -19.93 23.88 2.76
C LEU A 102 -19.12 23.01 3.75
N PHE A 103 -18.95 21.71 3.52
CA PHE A 103 -18.18 20.83 4.40
C PHE A 103 -16.99 20.21 3.64
N PHE A 104 -15.85 20.13 4.33
CA PHE A 104 -14.57 19.62 3.83
C PHE A 104 -14.73 18.39 2.90
N ARG A 105 -14.03 18.37 1.74
CA ARG A 105 -13.98 17.21 0.82
C ARG A 105 -13.53 15.94 1.57
N ARG A 106 -14.46 15.10 1.98
CA ARG A 106 -14.17 13.78 2.55
C ARG A 106 -14.24 12.75 1.45
N SER A 107 -13.36 11.76 1.51
CA SER A 107 -13.41 10.62 0.60
C SER A 107 -13.05 9.35 1.35
N TYR A 108 -13.77 8.28 1.06
CA TYR A 108 -13.68 7.01 1.78
C TYR A 108 -13.51 5.87 0.79
N TYR A 109 -12.57 4.97 1.07
CA TYR A 109 -12.43 3.69 0.39
C TYR A 109 -12.85 2.59 1.35
N ILE A 110 -13.66 1.65 0.88
CA ILE A 110 -14.18 0.54 1.65
C ILE A 110 -13.70 -0.76 1.01
N SER A 111 -13.15 -1.65 1.83
CA SER A 111 -12.82 -3.03 1.45
C SER A 111 -13.29 -3.99 2.53
N GLU A 112 -13.37 -5.27 2.23
CA GLU A 112 -13.45 -6.29 3.28
C GLU A 112 -12.23 -6.20 4.22
N HIS A 113 -12.42 -6.67 5.44
CA HIS A 113 -11.33 -6.93 6.37
C HIS A 113 -10.68 -8.26 6.05
N LEU A 114 -9.37 -8.25 5.89
CA LEU A 114 -8.58 -9.45 5.69
C LEU A 114 -7.83 -9.74 6.98
N ASP A 115 -8.08 -10.91 7.56
CA ASP A 115 -7.21 -11.45 8.62
C ASP A 115 -5.89 -11.91 8.02
N TYR A 116 -4.78 -11.51 8.64
CA TYR A 116 -3.42 -11.81 8.18
C TYR A 116 -2.51 -12.12 9.37
N ASP A 117 -1.48 -12.93 9.13
CA ASP A 117 -0.56 -13.38 10.18
C ASP A 117 0.56 -12.35 10.42
N LEU A 118 1.02 -11.72 9.36
CA LEU A 118 2.08 -10.73 9.41
C LEU A 118 2.02 -9.73 8.24
N THR A 119 2.80 -8.67 8.38
CA THR A 119 3.18 -7.77 7.31
C THR A 119 4.67 -7.94 7.05
N PHE A 120 5.15 -7.49 5.88
CA PHE A 120 6.58 -7.50 5.57
C PHE A 120 7.42 -6.79 6.65
N ARG A 121 6.84 -5.83 7.37
CA ARG A 121 7.45 -5.11 8.49
C ARG A 121 7.97 -6.04 9.60
N GLN A 122 7.32 -7.16 9.89
CA GLN A 122 7.84 -8.09 10.90
C GLN A 122 9.22 -8.63 10.50
N LEU A 123 9.41 -8.98 9.23
CA LEU A 123 10.70 -9.45 8.70
C LEU A 123 11.82 -8.40 8.79
N THR A 124 11.47 -7.11 8.81
CA THR A 124 12.46 -6.03 8.95
C THR A 124 12.84 -5.74 10.41
N HIS A 125 11.96 -6.09 11.36
CA HIS A 125 12.18 -5.85 12.80
C HIS A 125 12.83 -7.07 13.47
N ASP A 126 12.44 -8.27 13.06
CA ASP A 126 12.95 -9.53 13.59
C ASP A 126 13.55 -10.36 12.44
N LEU A 127 14.88 -10.37 12.36
CA LEU A 127 15.61 -11.15 11.36
C LEU A 127 15.64 -12.65 11.69
N ASN A 128 15.24 -13.04 12.90
CA ASN A 128 15.17 -14.43 13.35
C ASN A 128 13.73 -14.98 13.29
N TYR A 129 12.81 -14.26 12.63
CA TYR A 129 11.44 -14.70 12.46
C TYR A 129 11.40 -16.10 11.81
N PRO A 130 10.51 -17.02 12.24
CA PRO A 130 10.40 -18.35 11.63
C PRO A 130 10.20 -18.27 10.12
N ASP A 131 10.96 -19.06 9.35
CA ASP A 131 10.97 -19.06 7.88
C ASP A 131 11.34 -17.72 7.23
N HIS A 132 12.07 -16.84 7.93
CA HIS A 132 12.40 -15.49 7.45
C HIS A 132 12.86 -15.44 5.99
N GLU A 133 13.90 -16.20 5.64
CA GLU A 133 14.44 -16.23 4.28
C GLU A 133 13.42 -16.77 3.26
N VAL A 134 12.66 -17.81 3.62
CA VAL A 134 11.64 -18.40 2.74
C VAL A 134 10.56 -17.37 2.40
N ILE A 135 10.09 -16.63 3.39
CA ILE A 135 9.11 -15.56 3.21
C ILE A 135 9.70 -14.43 2.37
N LEU A 136 10.96 -14.05 2.65
CA LEU A 136 11.65 -13.00 1.91
C LEU A 136 11.73 -13.31 0.41
N ARG A 137 12.13 -14.54 0.08
CA ARG A 137 12.22 -15.03 -1.30
C ARG A 137 10.84 -15.11 -1.95
N ALA A 138 9.84 -15.62 -1.24
CA ALA A 138 8.46 -15.65 -1.73
C ALA A 138 7.92 -14.24 -2.03
N PHE A 139 8.22 -13.26 -1.16
CA PHE A 139 7.87 -11.87 -1.37
C PHE A 139 8.58 -11.27 -2.59
N THR A 140 9.86 -11.60 -2.82
CA THR A 140 10.59 -11.17 -4.00
C THR A 140 9.96 -11.71 -5.27
N ARG A 141 9.61 -13.00 -5.31
CA ARG A 141 8.88 -13.61 -6.45
C ARG A 141 7.55 -12.92 -6.68
N PHE A 142 6.81 -12.62 -5.61
CA PHE A 142 5.57 -11.85 -5.70
C PHE A 142 5.80 -10.46 -6.29
N THR A 143 6.84 -9.74 -5.85
CA THR A 143 7.18 -8.41 -6.38
C THR A 143 7.62 -8.49 -7.85
N TYR A 144 8.39 -9.52 -8.22
CA TYR A 144 8.74 -9.78 -9.62
C TYR A 144 7.48 -10.03 -10.48
N LYS A 145 6.49 -10.79 -9.99
CA LYS A 145 5.19 -10.96 -10.65
C LYS A 145 4.48 -9.62 -10.90
N LEU A 146 4.53 -8.68 -9.95
CA LEU A 146 4.00 -7.32 -10.17
C LEU A 146 4.68 -6.64 -11.36
N HIS A 147 6.00 -6.76 -11.45
CA HIS A 147 6.79 -6.14 -12.51
C HIS A 147 6.52 -6.75 -13.89
N GLU A 148 6.32 -8.07 -13.96
CA GLU A 148 5.90 -8.77 -15.19
C GLU A 148 4.52 -8.32 -15.66
N LEU A 149 3.64 -7.99 -14.73
CA LEU A 149 2.32 -7.41 -15.01
C LEU A 149 2.35 -5.90 -15.23
N ASN A 150 3.56 -5.29 -15.33
CA ASN A 150 3.74 -3.86 -15.51
C ASN A 150 3.12 -3.00 -14.39
N ILE A 151 3.09 -3.52 -13.16
CA ILE A 151 2.57 -2.83 -11.98
C ILE A 151 3.74 -2.24 -11.19
N ASN A 152 3.83 -0.91 -11.19
CA ASN A 152 4.77 -0.15 -10.38
C ASN A 152 4.07 0.31 -9.09
N PHE A 153 4.38 -0.32 -7.96
CA PHE A 153 3.77 0.03 -6.69
C PHE A 153 4.56 1.12 -5.97
N LEU A 154 4.19 2.39 -6.18
CA LEU A 154 4.95 3.54 -5.68
C LEU A 154 4.98 3.67 -4.16
N ASP A 155 4.08 3.00 -3.46
CA ASP A 155 4.03 2.92 -1.99
C ASP A 155 4.46 1.51 -1.49
N HIS A 156 5.29 0.77 -2.26
CA HIS A 156 5.87 -0.52 -1.85
C HIS A 156 6.77 -0.32 -0.62
N SER A 157 6.20 -0.61 0.55
CA SER A 157 6.83 -0.36 1.84
C SER A 157 6.44 -1.46 2.83
N PRO A 158 7.18 -1.64 3.93
CA PRO A 158 7.03 -2.83 4.78
C PRO A 158 5.64 -3.03 5.38
N GLY A 159 4.86 -1.96 5.53
CA GLY A 159 3.50 -2.03 6.08
C GLY A 159 2.41 -2.23 5.03
N ASN A 160 2.74 -2.24 3.74
CA ASN A 160 1.75 -2.22 2.66
C ASN A 160 1.57 -3.57 1.95
N THR A 161 2.14 -4.63 2.53
CA THR A 161 1.92 -6.01 2.11
C THR A 161 1.54 -6.84 3.32
N LEU A 162 0.30 -7.32 3.33
CA LEU A 162 -0.21 -8.30 4.27
C LEU A 162 0.18 -9.69 3.78
N ILE A 163 0.53 -10.58 4.71
CA ILE A 163 1.01 -11.91 4.44
C ILE A 163 0.15 -12.89 5.23
N LYS A 164 -0.44 -13.86 4.52
CA LYS A 164 -1.17 -14.97 5.10
C LYS A 164 -0.40 -16.27 4.88
N LYS A 165 -0.32 -17.10 5.92
CA LYS A 165 0.31 -18.41 5.88
C LYS A 165 -0.72 -19.47 5.48
N SER A 166 -0.36 -20.35 4.55
CA SER A 166 -1.22 -21.44 4.10
C SER A 166 -0.39 -22.70 3.83
N ASN A 167 -0.45 -23.70 4.72
CA ASN A 167 0.14 -25.04 4.54
C ASN A 167 1.52 -25.04 3.82
N ASN A 168 2.48 -24.27 4.35
CA ASN A 168 3.85 -24.05 3.82
C ASN A 168 4.01 -23.09 2.63
N THR A 169 2.98 -22.35 2.29
CA THR A 169 3.01 -21.26 1.30
C THR A 169 2.64 -19.93 1.94
N TYR A 170 2.98 -18.86 1.25
CA TYR A 170 2.75 -17.49 1.68
C TYR A 170 1.96 -16.75 0.61
N GLU A 171 0.79 -16.24 1.00
CA GLU A 171 -0.06 -15.42 0.16
C GLU A 171 0.15 -13.94 0.49
N PHE A 172 0.27 -13.11 -0.55
CA PHE A 172 0.59 -11.69 -0.41
C PHE A 172 -0.57 -10.82 -0.88
N PHE A 173 -0.96 -9.86 -0.04
CA PHE A 173 -2.06 -8.94 -0.32
C PHE A 173 -1.59 -7.49 -0.19
N LEU A 174 -1.74 -6.71 -1.27
CA LEU A 174 -1.37 -5.30 -1.27
C LEU A 174 -2.47 -4.45 -0.62
N VAL A 175 -2.05 -3.44 0.14
CA VAL A 175 -2.92 -2.39 0.70
C VAL A 175 -2.33 -1.00 0.42
N ASP A 176 -3.07 0.07 0.71
CA ASP A 176 -2.65 1.45 0.38
C ASP A 176 -2.41 1.70 -1.12
N LEU A 177 -3.32 1.19 -1.94
CA LEU A 177 -3.14 1.09 -3.39
C LEU A 177 -3.16 2.43 -4.14
N ASN A 178 -3.54 3.55 -3.51
CA ASN A 178 -3.79 4.82 -4.20
C ASN A 178 -2.57 5.47 -4.87
N ARG A 179 -1.42 4.80 -4.98
CA ARG A 179 -0.25 5.24 -5.76
C ARG A 179 0.36 4.04 -6.50
N MET A 180 -0.25 3.70 -7.61
CA MET A 180 0.24 2.72 -8.57
C MET A 180 0.36 3.36 -9.95
N GLU A 181 1.33 2.91 -10.73
CA GLU A 181 1.47 3.17 -12.17
C GLU A 181 1.42 1.83 -12.90
N PHE A 182 0.74 1.78 -14.05
CA PHE A 182 0.58 0.57 -14.85
C PHE A 182 1.29 0.79 -16.19
N GLU A 183 2.57 0.45 -16.24
CA GLU A 183 3.47 0.78 -17.33
C GLU A 183 4.64 -0.21 -17.43
N PRO A 184 5.19 -0.45 -18.63
CA PRO A 184 6.45 -1.17 -18.78
C PRO A 184 7.56 -0.49 -17.96
N MET A 185 8.37 -1.31 -17.29
CA MET A 185 9.46 -0.81 -16.45
C MET A 185 10.80 -1.41 -16.90
N PRO A 186 11.82 -0.59 -17.17
CA PRO A 186 13.18 -1.09 -17.30
C PRO A 186 13.69 -1.62 -15.94
N LEU A 187 14.76 -2.41 -15.97
CA LEU A 187 15.32 -3.07 -14.79
C LEU A 187 15.57 -2.08 -13.63
N GLU A 188 16.11 -0.90 -13.91
CA GLU A 188 16.39 0.13 -12.90
C GLU A 188 15.12 0.57 -12.17
N LYS A 189 14.01 0.72 -12.89
CA LYS A 189 12.74 1.14 -12.30
C LYS A 189 12.10 0.01 -11.49
N ARG A 190 12.20 -1.23 -11.98
CA ARG A 190 11.78 -2.44 -11.26
C ARG A 190 12.54 -2.60 -9.94
N ILE A 191 13.87 -2.52 -9.95
CA ILE A 191 14.67 -2.68 -8.73
C ILE A 191 14.45 -1.53 -7.73
N ARG A 192 14.18 -0.31 -8.20
CA ARG A 192 13.83 0.81 -7.30
C ARG A 192 12.54 0.58 -6.52
N ASN A 193 11.63 -0.33 -6.92
CA ASN A 193 10.46 -0.67 -6.10
C ASN A 193 10.85 -1.28 -4.74
N PHE A 194 12.05 -1.82 -4.60
CA PHE A 194 12.54 -2.38 -3.33
C PHE A 194 13.16 -1.35 -2.38
N GLU A 195 13.42 -0.10 -2.82
CA GLU A 195 14.26 0.89 -2.12
C GLU A 195 13.82 1.24 -0.68
N ARG A 196 12.54 0.98 -0.34
CA ARG A 196 11.93 1.37 0.94
C ARG A 196 11.69 0.22 1.89
N LEU A 197 12.00 -1.01 1.47
CA LEU A 197 11.58 -2.21 2.18
C LEU A 197 12.42 -2.50 3.40
N THR A 198 13.72 -2.23 3.38
CA THR A 198 14.60 -2.61 4.49
C THR A 198 15.80 -1.69 4.56
N ILE A 199 16.43 -1.69 5.75
CA ILE A 199 17.74 -1.07 5.97
C ILE A 199 18.85 -2.11 6.02
N HIS A 200 18.51 -3.40 6.10
CA HIS A 200 19.43 -4.49 6.33
C HIS A 200 20.02 -4.99 5.01
N LYS A 201 21.35 -4.92 4.89
CA LYS A 201 22.07 -5.37 3.69
C LYS A 201 21.85 -6.86 3.41
N SER A 202 21.82 -7.70 4.44
CA SER A 202 21.57 -9.15 4.29
C SER A 202 20.23 -9.45 3.62
N MET A 203 19.16 -8.72 3.97
CA MET A 203 17.87 -8.86 3.30
C MET A 203 17.95 -8.45 1.81
N ILE A 204 18.73 -7.41 1.50
CA ILE A 204 18.94 -6.95 0.13
C ILE A 204 19.71 -8.01 -0.67
N GLU A 205 20.70 -8.66 -0.08
CA GLU A 205 21.44 -9.78 -0.71
C GLU A 205 20.48 -10.93 -1.05
N THR A 206 19.66 -11.40 -0.09
CA THR A 206 18.66 -12.46 -0.33
C THR A 206 17.65 -12.07 -1.41
N MET A 207 17.08 -10.86 -1.34
CA MET A 207 16.13 -10.39 -2.35
C MET A 207 16.78 -10.25 -3.73
N SER A 208 18.04 -9.83 -3.79
CA SER A 208 18.77 -9.67 -5.05
C SER A 208 19.08 -11.00 -5.70
N ASP A 209 19.50 -11.99 -4.91
CA ASP A 209 19.72 -13.38 -5.34
C ASP A 209 18.43 -14.00 -5.90
N GLU A 210 17.31 -13.87 -5.17
CA GLU A 210 16.04 -14.40 -5.64
C GLU A 210 15.53 -13.69 -6.91
N TYR A 211 15.69 -12.36 -6.98
CA TYR A 211 15.26 -11.60 -8.14
C TYR A 211 16.09 -11.96 -9.39
N ALA A 212 17.41 -12.16 -9.23
CA ALA A 212 18.30 -12.59 -10.31
C ALA A 212 17.88 -13.95 -10.88
N LYS A 213 17.50 -14.90 -10.01
CA LYS A 213 16.96 -16.21 -10.42
C LYS A 213 15.66 -16.07 -11.21
N CYS A 214 14.79 -15.14 -10.82
CA CYS A 214 13.52 -14.92 -11.51
C CYS A 214 13.72 -14.25 -12.89
N SER A 215 14.59 -13.24 -12.97
CA SER A 215 14.73 -12.41 -14.17
C SER A 215 15.79 -12.91 -15.15
N GLY A 216 16.68 -13.83 -14.72
CA GLY A 216 17.85 -14.26 -15.49
C GLY A 216 18.97 -13.21 -15.59
N GLU A 217 18.86 -12.12 -14.83
CA GLU A 217 19.86 -11.04 -14.81
C GLU A 217 21.01 -11.38 -13.86
N ASN A 218 22.15 -10.71 -14.03
CA ASN A 218 23.31 -10.93 -13.15
C ASN A 218 23.04 -10.45 -11.70
N PHE A 219 23.43 -11.28 -10.73
CA PHE A 219 23.28 -10.99 -9.30
C PHE A 219 23.96 -9.69 -8.87
N ASP A 220 25.23 -9.46 -9.24
CA ASP A 220 25.98 -8.28 -8.83
C ASP A 220 25.33 -7.00 -9.38
N THR A 221 24.81 -7.04 -10.61
CA THR A 221 24.07 -5.92 -11.20
C THR A 221 22.82 -5.59 -10.36
N ILE A 222 21.99 -6.59 -10.05
CA ILE A 222 20.79 -6.39 -9.25
C ILE A 222 21.13 -5.91 -7.84
N PHE A 223 22.10 -6.58 -7.20
CA PHE A 223 22.51 -6.28 -5.84
C PHE A 223 23.03 -4.85 -5.70
N ASN A 224 23.95 -4.43 -6.57
CA ASN A 224 24.51 -3.09 -6.55
C ASN A 224 23.43 -2.03 -6.77
N LEU A 225 22.50 -2.27 -7.70
CA LEU A 225 21.40 -1.37 -8.00
C LEU A 225 20.41 -1.28 -6.84
N MET A 226 20.01 -2.41 -6.25
CA MET A 226 19.07 -2.48 -5.13
C MET A 226 19.65 -1.84 -3.88
N TRP A 227 20.91 -2.15 -3.56
CA TRP A 227 21.60 -1.61 -2.40
C TRP A 227 21.84 -0.11 -2.53
N THR A 228 22.36 0.35 -3.67
CA THR A 228 22.57 1.78 -3.92
C THR A 228 21.26 2.56 -3.87
N SER A 229 20.18 2.04 -4.44
CA SER A 229 18.85 2.70 -4.39
C SER A 229 18.34 2.81 -2.95
N THR A 230 18.50 1.73 -2.18
CA THR A 230 18.12 1.67 -0.76
C THR A 230 18.90 2.68 0.07
N GLN A 231 20.24 2.75 -0.10
CA GLN A 231 21.08 3.73 0.60
C GLN A 231 20.69 5.17 0.24
N LYS A 232 20.51 5.47 -1.05
CA LYS A 232 20.06 6.79 -1.52
C LYS A 232 18.72 7.19 -0.89
N PHE A 233 17.76 6.26 -0.81
CA PHE A 233 16.47 6.51 -0.18
C PHE A 233 16.63 6.84 1.32
N GLN A 234 17.44 6.08 2.04
CA GLN A 234 17.74 6.31 3.46
C GLN A 234 18.43 7.68 3.68
N ASP A 235 19.42 8.03 2.86
CA ASP A 235 20.14 9.30 2.96
C ASP A 235 19.21 10.50 2.78
N ILE A 236 18.32 10.44 1.78
CA ILE A 236 17.30 11.48 1.55
C ILE A 236 16.37 11.58 2.76
N PHE A 237 15.94 10.46 3.33
CA PHE A 237 15.08 10.43 4.51
C PHE A 237 15.78 11.05 5.74
N HIS A 238 17.00 10.63 6.04
CA HIS A 238 17.79 11.15 7.17
C HIS A 238 18.16 12.62 6.99
N ARG A 239 18.50 13.06 5.77
CA ARG A 239 18.72 14.47 5.45
C ARG A 239 17.47 15.32 5.73
N LYS A 240 16.30 14.89 5.26
CA LYS A 240 15.02 15.59 5.55
C LYS A 240 14.73 15.65 7.05
N LYS A 241 14.99 14.56 7.80
CA LYS A 241 14.82 14.53 9.26
C LYS A 241 15.77 15.51 9.96
N ARG A 242 17.05 15.55 9.57
CA ARG A 242 18.05 16.50 10.09
C ARG A 242 17.65 17.96 9.84
N ILE A 243 17.22 18.29 8.61
CA ILE A 243 16.75 19.64 8.25
C ILE A 243 15.54 20.02 9.10
N LYS A 244 14.53 19.15 9.20
CA LYS A 244 13.34 19.41 10.03
C LYS A 244 13.68 19.60 11.51
N LYS A 245 14.63 18.82 12.05
CA LYS A 245 15.11 18.98 13.42
C LYS A 245 15.75 20.36 13.61
N ARG A 246 16.67 20.77 12.72
CA ARG A 246 17.30 22.10 12.75
C ARG A 246 16.29 23.26 12.65
N LEU A 247 15.32 23.16 11.75
CA LEU A 247 14.28 24.17 11.57
C LEU A 247 13.25 24.21 12.72
N LYS A 248 12.98 23.07 13.38
CA LYS A 248 12.10 23.00 14.55
C LYS A 248 12.79 23.44 15.85
N PHE A 249 14.11 23.63 15.86
CA PHE A 249 14.84 24.29 16.95
C PHE A 249 14.88 25.82 16.81
N TRP A 250 14.20 26.39 15.80
CA TRP A 250 13.88 27.82 15.70
C TRP A 250 12.44 28.08 16.18
N LYS A 251 12.10 27.51 17.33
CA LYS A 251 10.94 27.87 18.15
C LYS A 251 11.35 27.78 19.60
#